data_AF-A0A5B7TEK1-F1
#
_entry.id   AF-A0A5B7TEK1-F1
#
_cell.length_a   1.000
_cell.length_b   1.000
_cell.length_c   1.000
_cell.angle_alpha   90.00
_cell.angle_beta   90.00
_cell.angle_gamma   90.00
#
_symmetry.space_group_name_H-M   'P 1'
#
loop_
_entity.id
_entity.type
_entity.pdbx_description
1 polymer ?
#
loop_
_entity_poly.entity_id
_entity_poly.type
_entity_poly.pdbx_seq_one_letter_code
_entity_poly.pdbx_strand_id
1 'polypeptide(L)'
;MLKDVAKVLKHYTPDGTFLCRCGGDEFVLLTKESPENCKEIAHNILIKIKQHKFYDDIHISVSAGIAGGIRKKSENEDLSKTITSLINIASLASIKLKRKIIVEVDI
;
A
#
# COMPACT_ATOMS: atom_id res chain seq x y z
N MET A 1 7.16 15.12 -7.35
CA MET A 1 7.27 13.76 -6.78
C MET A 1 5.92 13.12 -6.44
N LEU A 2 5.22 13.49 -5.35
CA LEU A 2 3.99 12.78 -4.91
C LEU A 2 2.84 12.76 -5.93
N LYS A 3 2.65 13.84 -6.69
CA LYS A 3 1.67 13.87 -7.79
C LYS A 3 1.97 12.84 -8.88
N ASP A 4 3.25 12.54 -9.10
CA ASP A 4 3.67 11.60 -10.14
C ASP A 4 3.52 10.16 -9.65
N VAL A 5 3.91 9.88 -8.41
CA VAL A 5 3.59 8.61 -7.73
C VAL A 5 2.08 8.35 -7.74
N ALA A 6 1.26 9.37 -7.44
CA ALA A 6 -0.20 9.24 -7.50
C ALA A 6 -0.72 8.93 -8.91
N LYS A 7 -0.11 9.45 -9.97
CA LYS A 7 -0.46 9.11 -11.36
C LYS A 7 -0.13 7.66 -11.68
N VAL A 8 1.06 7.20 -11.31
CA VAL A 8 1.48 5.80 -11.48
C VAL A 8 0.52 4.87 -10.73
N LEU A 9 0.24 5.17 -9.45
CA LEU A 9 -0.72 4.42 -8.65
C LEU A 9 -2.09 4.38 -9.31
N LYS A 10 -2.65 5.53 -9.71
CA LYS A 10 -3.97 5.59 -10.36
C LYS A 10 -4.03 4.81 -11.68
N HIS A 11 -2.93 4.77 -12.44
CA HIS A 11 -2.88 4.08 -13.73
C HIS A 11 -2.78 2.56 -13.60
N TYR A 12 -2.10 2.05 -12.57
CA TYR A 12 -1.87 0.61 -12.39
C TYR A 12 -2.74 -0.05 -11.33
N THR A 13 -3.57 0.74 -10.65
CA THR A 13 -4.55 0.23 -9.69
C THR A 13 -5.73 -0.39 -10.45
N PRO A 14 -6.17 -1.62 -10.11
CA PRO A 14 -7.31 -2.27 -10.78
C PRO A 14 -8.63 -1.52 -10.57
N ASP A 15 -9.55 -1.67 -11.53
CA ASP A 15 -10.91 -1.20 -11.39
C ASP A 15 -11.62 -1.85 -10.18
N GLY A 16 -12.62 -1.17 -9.62
CA GLY A 16 -13.37 -1.67 -8.46
C GLY A 16 -12.64 -1.55 -7.12
N THR A 17 -11.46 -0.93 -7.11
CA THR A 17 -10.70 -0.59 -5.90
C THR A 17 -10.81 0.90 -5.56
N PHE A 18 -10.41 1.28 -4.34
CA PHE A 18 -10.42 2.66 -3.89
C PHE A 18 -9.03 3.09 -3.43
N LEU A 19 -8.42 4.02 -4.18
CA LEU A 19 -7.11 4.60 -3.87
C LEU A 19 -7.28 5.96 -3.17
N CYS A 20 -6.63 6.13 -2.02
CA CYS A 20 -6.60 7.41 -1.31
C CYS A 20 -5.19 7.75 -0.78
N ARG A 21 -4.99 9.03 -0.46
CA ARG A 21 -3.81 9.52 0.26
C ARG A 21 -4.22 9.72 1.72
N CYS A 22 -3.59 8.98 2.63
CA CYS A 22 -3.93 9.03 4.06
C CYS A 22 -3.22 10.16 4.81
N GLY A 23 -2.03 10.56 4.34
CA GLY A 23 -1.26 11.65 4.94
C GLY A 23 0.18 11.62 4.44
N GLY A 24 0.89 12.75 4.48
CA GLY A 24 2.30 12.80 4.08
C GLY A 24 2.56 12.20 2.70
N ASP A 25 3.43 11.19 2.63
CA ASP A 25 3.76 10.39 1.46
C ASP A 25 3.04 9.01 1.42
N GLU A 26 2.08 8.78 2.32
CA GLU A 26 1.36 7.50 2.45
C GLU A 26 0.09 7.45 1.59
N PHE A 27 -0.05 6.34 0.88
CA PHE A 27 -1.22 5.99 0.07
C PHE A 27 -1.81 4.67 0.54
N VAL A 28 -3.12 4.54 0.46
CA VAL A 28 -3.86 3.32 0.79
C VAL A 28 -4.71 2.90 -0.40
N LEU A 29 -4.67 1.60 -0.69
CA LEU A 29 -5.53 0.95 -1.66
C LEU A 29 -6.48 0.00 -0.95
N LEU A 30 -7.78 0.26 -1.01
CA LEU A 30 -8.83 -0.60 -0.48
C LEU A 30 -9.42 -1.46 -1.60
N THR A 31 -9.53 -2.75 -1.36
CA THR A 31 -10.07 -3.72 -2.33
C THR A 31 -10.80 -4.87 -1.63
N LYS A 32 -11.66 -5.57 -2.39
CA LYS A 32 -12.35 -6.80 -1.95
C LYS A 32 -11.63 -8.08 -2.40
N GLU A 33 -10.48 -7.92 -3.06
CA GLU A 33 -9.66 -9.03 -3.56
C GLU A 33 -9.13 -9.95 -2.46
N SER A 34 -8.78 -11.19 -2.83
CA SER A 34 -8.14 -12.13 -1.93
C SER A 34 -6.75 -11.63 -1.47
N PRO A 35 -6.22 -12.13 -0.34
CA PRO A 35 -4.86 -11.80 0.09
C PRO A 35 -3.79 -12.10 -0.98
N GLU A 36 -3.96 -13.17 -1.76
CA GLU A 36 -3.08 -13.57 -2.85
C GLU A 36 -3.11 -12.53 -3.97
N ASN A 37 -4.30 -12.16 -4.43
CA ASN A 37 -4.48 -11.12 -5.45
C ASN A 37 -3.96 -9.77 -4.95
N CYS A 38 -4.15 -9.43 -3.67
CA CYS A 38 -3.58 -8.22 -3.07
C CYS A 38 -2.04 -8.20 -3.15
N LYS A 39 -1.38 -9.35 -2.94
CA LYS A 39 0.09 -9.46 -3.07
C LYS A 39 0.52 -9.24 -4.52
N GLU A 40 -0.19 -9.83 -5.48
CA GLU A 40 0.10 -9.64 -6.90
C GLU A 40 -0.09 -8.18 -7.34
N ILE A 41 -1.19 -7.55 -6.94
CA ILE A 41 -1.46 -6.13 -7.19
C ILE A 41 -0.34 -5.27 -6.61
N ALA A 42 0.00 -5.48 -5.33
CA ALA A 42 1.06 -4.73 -4.68
C ALA A 42 2.42 -4.93 -5.39
N HIS A 43 2.78 -6.17 -5.71
CA HIS A 43 4.02 -6.50 -6.40
C HIS A 43 4.10 -5.82 -7.78
N ASN A 44 3.02 -5.87 -8.56
CA ASN A 44 2.94 -5.22 -9.87
C ASN A 44 3.10 -3.71 -9.76
N ILE A 45 2.39 -3.06 -8.83
CA ILE A 45 2.51 -1.63 -8.58
C ILE A 45 3.95 -1.25 -8.18
N LEU A 46 4.58 -2.02 -7.28
CA LEU A 46 5.95 -1.77 -6.85
C LEU A 46 6.95 -1.85 -8.01
N ILE A 47 6.81 -2.84 -8.90
CA ILE A 47 7.63 -2.94 -10.12
C ILE A 47 7.42 -1.72 -11.01
N LYS A 48 6.16 -1.31 -11.23
CA LYS A 48 5.85 -0.16 -12.09
C LYS A 48 6.41 1.14 -11.55
N ILE A 49 6.34 1.36 -10.23
CA ILE A 49 6.96 2.51 -9.60
C ILE A 49 8.48 2.46 -9.75
N LYS A 50 9.11 1.31 -9.51
CA LYS A 50 10.57 1.15 -9.65
C LYS A 50 11.07 1.40 -11.09
N GLN A 51 10.26 1.06 -12.09
CA GLN A 51 10.57 1.24 -13.51
C GLN A 51 10.19 2.63 -14.05
N HIS A 52 9.40 3.41 -13.30
CA HIS A 52 8.94 4.71 -13.74
C HIS A 52 10.07 5.73 -13.67
N LYS A 53 10.26 6.48 -14.76
CA LYS A 53 11.21 7.60 -14.80
C LYS A 53 10.57 8.82 -14.17
N PHE A 54 10.94 9.11 -12.94
CA PHE A 54 10.51 10.33 -12.27
C PHE A 54 11.32 11.53 -12.75
N TYR A 55 10.79 12.73 -12.50
CA TYR A 55 11.45 14.00 -12.80
C TYR A 55 12.88 14.04 -12.24
N ASP A 56 13.82 14.59 -13.01
CA ASP A 56 15.25 14.66 -12.72
C ASP A 56 15.93 13.30 -12.42
N ASP A 57 15.42 12.21 -13.02
CA ASP A 57 15.97 10.85 -12.87
C ASP A 57 16.06 10.35 -11.41
N ILE A 58 15.24 10.93 -10.52
CA ILE A 58 15.18 10.54 -9.11
C ILE A 58 14.65 9.11 -9.01
N HIS A 59 15.41 8.25 -8.35
CA HIS A 59 14.98 6.89 -8.04
C HIS A 59 14.05 6.89 -6.82
N ILE A 60 12.83 6.38 -7.00
CA ILE A 60 11.84 6.24 -5.93
C ILE A 60 11.67 4.76 -5.61
N SER A 61 11.81 4.42 -4.33
CA SER A 61 11.41 3.12 -3.79
C SER A 61 10.17 3.29 -2.92
N VAL A 62 9.31 2.27 -2.93
CA VAL A 62 8.08 2.25 -2.14
C VAL A 62 8.00 0.90 -1.42
N SER A 63 7.37 0.89 -0.25
CA SER A 63 7.06 -0.31 0.51
C SER A 63 5.55 -0.41 0.69
N ALA A 64 5.00 -1.61 0.56
CA ALA A 64 3.59 -1.87 0.78
C ALA A 64 3.38 -2.85 1.94
N GLY A 65 2.44 -2.53 2.83
CA GLY A 65 1.92 -3.46 3.82
C GLY A 65 0.50 -3.86 3.43
N ILE A 66 0.18 -5.14 3.56
CA ILE A 66 -1.13 -5.69 3.19
C ILE A 66 -1.82 -6.16 4.47
N ALA A 67 -3.06 -5.72 4.68
CA ALA A 67 -3.90 -6.18 5.76
C ALA A 67 -5.28 -6.56 5.22
N GLY A 68 -5.82 -7.67 5.72
CA GLY A 68 -7.13 -8.18 5.37
C GLY A 68 -7.61 -9.17 6.42
N GLY A 69 -8.78 -9.75 6.21
CA GLY A 69 -9.31 -10.80 7.08
C GLY A 69 -10.80 -11.01 6.91
N ILE A 70 -11.24 -12.24 7.11
CA ILE A 70 -12.67 -12.57 7.19
C ILE A 70 -13.16 -12.08 8.55
N ARG A 71 -14.03 -11.07 8.56
CA ARG A 71 -14.69 -10.61 9.79
C ARG A 71 -16.12 -11.11 9.78
N LYS A 72 -16.52 -11.82 10.85
CA LYS A 72 -17.92 -12.12 11.09
C LYS A 72 -18.60 -10.79 11.38
N LYS A 73 -19.41 -10.33 10.44
CA LYS A 73 -20.22 -9.12 10.59
C LYS A 73 -21.09 -9.29 11.83
N SER A 74 -20.75 -8.63 12.93
CA SER A 74 -21.67 -8.50 14.05
C SER A 74 -22.67 -7.39 13.70
N GLU A 75 -23.92 -7.52 14.15
CA GLU A 75 -24.98 -6.56 13.83
C GLU A 75 -24.66 -5.12 14.32
N ASN A 76 -23.63 -4.95 15.16
CA ASN A 76 -23.16 -3.69 15.72
C ASN A 76 -21.68 -3.37 15.39
N GLU A 77 -21.07 -3.99 14.37
CA GLU A 77 -19.67 -3.71 14.04
C GLU A 77 -19.52 -2.34 13.38
N ASP A 78 -18.85 -1.41 14.08
CA ASP A 78 -18.51 -0.09 13.54
C ASP A 78 -17.49 -0.23 12.41
N LEU A 79 -17.97 -0.02 11.18
CA LEU A 79 -17.17 -0.10 9.96
C LEU A 79 -15.93 0.82 10.03
N SER A 80 -16.05 1.98 10.67
CA SER A 80 -14.94 2.93 10.80
C SER A 80 -13.81 2.37 11.66
N LYS A 81 -14.14 1.68 12.76
CA LYS A 81 -13.16 0.97 13.59
C LYS A 81 -12.49 -0.17 12.83
N THR A 82 -13.24 -0.90 12.03
CA THR A 82 -12.69 -1.97 11.19
C THR A 82 -11.71 -1.43 10.15
N ILE A 83 -12.07 -0.37 9.43
CA ILE A 83 -11.19 0.26 8.44
C ILE A 83 -9.94 0.81 9.13
N THR A 84 -10.09 1.52 10.25
CA THR A 84 -8.98 2.07 11.03
C THR A 84 -8.02 0.96 11.50
N SER A 85 -8.56 -0.16 11.98
CA SER A 85 -7.77 -1.34 12.37
C SER A 85 -6.97 -1.91 11.20
N LEU A 86 -7.58 -2.04 10.03
CA LEU A 86 -6.89 -2.55 8.83
C LEU A 86 -5.77 -1.61 8.37
N ILE A 87 -6.03 -0.30 8.34
CA ILE A 87 -5.01 0.71 8.00
C ILE A 87 -3.83 0.64 8.97
N ASN A 88 -4.10 0.54 10.28
CA ASN A 88 -3.05 0.43 11.28
C ASN A 88 -2.19 -0.83 11.12
N ILE A 89 -2.82 -1.98 10.85
CA ILE A 89 -2.09 -3.24 10.61
C ILE A 89 -1.23 -3.13 9.34
N ALA A 90 -1.79 -2.58 8.25
CA ALA A 90 -1.06 -2.39 7.00
C ALA A 90 0.13 -1.43 7.16
N SER A 91 -0.05 -0.32 7.88
CA SER A 91 1.02 0.63 8.18
C SER A 91 2.14 -0.02 9.02
N LEU A 92 1.80 -0.76 10.07
CA LEU A 92 2.80 -1.49 10.86
C LEU A 92 3.57 -2.51 10.02
N ALA A 93 2.90 -3.21 9.10
CA ALA A 93 3.54 -4.15 8.19
C ALA A 93 4.51 -3.45 7.22
N SER A 94 4.14 -2.28 6.66
CA SER A 94 5.02 -1.53 5.76
C SER A 94 6.26 -0.99 6.49
N ILE A 95 6.09 -0.49 7.71
CA ILE A 95 7.20 -0.01 8.55
C ILE A 95 8.18 -1.13 8.88
N LYS A 96 7.68 -2.34 9.21
CA LYS A 96 8.55 -3.50 9.45
C LYS A 96 9.44 -3.81 8.24
N LEU A 97 8.88 -3.72 7.03
CA LEU A 97 9.64 -3.94 5.79
C LEU A 97 10.68 -2.85 5.56
N LYS A 98 10.32 -1.57 5.76
CA LYS A 98 11.29 -0.45 5.69
C LYS A 98 12.44 -0.67 6.67
N ARG A 99 12.14 -1.02 7.92
CA ARG A 99 13.16 -1.28 8.94
C ARG A 99 14.06 -2.44 8.54
N LYS A 100 13.53 -3.55 8.02
CA LYS A 100 14.32 -4.71 7.60
C LYS A 100 15.32 -4.37 6.49
N ILE A 101 14.97 -3.46 5.59
CA ILE A 101 15.87 -2.93 4.54
C ILE A 101 16.92 -1.98 5.14
N ILE A 102 16.60 -1.27 6.22
CA ILE A 102 17.53 -0.36 6.92
C ILE A 102 18.54 -1.13 7.82
N VAL A 103 18.27 -2.39 8.21
CA VAL A 103 19.19 -3.21 9.04
C VAL A 103 20.16 -4.10 8.23
N GLU A 104 20.17 -4.05 6.90
CA GLU A 104 21.30 -4.62 6.12
C GLU A 104 22.42 -3.57 5.96
N VAL A 105 22.97 -3.13 7.09
CA VAL A 105 24.31 -2.54 7.16
C VAL A 105 24.95 -3.06 8.44
N ASP A 106 25.48 -4.27 8.38
CA ASP A 106 26.50 -4.75 9.30
C ASP A 106 27.75 -5.09 8.47
N ILE A 107 28.72 -4.18 8.62
CA ILE A 107 30.18 -4.20 8.37
C ILE A 107 30.77 -5.51 7.85
#